data_AF-A0A1Y2SSY3-F1
#
_entry.id   AF-A0A1Y2SSY3-F1
#
_cell.length_a   1.000
_cell.length_b   1.000
_cell.length_c   1.000
_cell.angle_alpha   90.00
_cell.angle_beta   90.00
_cell.angle_gamma   90.00
#
_symmetry.space_group_name_H-M   'P 1'
#
loop_
_entity.id
_entity.type
_entity.pdbx_description
1 polymer ?
#
loop_
_entity_poly.entity_id
_entity_poly.type
_entity_poly.pdbx_seq_one_letter_code
_entity_poly.pdbx_strand_id
1 'polypeptide(L)'
;MADDEKKSTDGADARANGADALSDAQVNAAFADLEKQFSSDFEDSLSALDDNLTDPGAASDASDASDADSADSASADGFSDLSLDPHFDDELAGILGQKAKVALILAPFAQPQILAALARMADVEMSVFFIRTGCVGVLHDLDGQGPEDAVRALSEMMSDLPFLLSVNRADKVSLTRWENGAEVEQLTPPLIFVNMDDVVEDLMIGFITLGELSQAGYDVVEASSFETVEAAMSYLAGMMRANRNPFADDGFDSSDGEAV
;
A
#
# COMPACT_ATOMS: atom_id res chain seq x y z
N MET A 1 -50.37 -38.86 29.61
CA MET A 1 -49.32 -39.66 30.27
C MET A 1 -48.12 -39.59 29.35
N ALA A 2 -47.30 -38.53 29.43
CA ALA A 2 -46.36 -38.20 30.52
C ALA A 2 -45.20 -39.21 30.60
N ASP A 3 -44.02 -38.69 30.22
CA ASP A 3 -42.66 -38.99 30.66
C ASP A 3 -42.07 -40.40 30.50
N ASP A 4 -40.88 -40.49 29.88
CA ASP A 4 -39.60 -40.87 30.52
C ASP A 4 -38.51 -41.04 29.43
N GLU A 5 -37.64 -40.04 29.24
CA GLU A 5 -36.26 -39.97 29.74
C GLU A 5 -35.16 -40.50 28.79
N LYS A 6 -34.46 -39.50 28.21
CA LYS A 6 -33.00 -39.38 28.10
C LYS A 6 -32.17 -40.64 27.84
N LYS A 7 -31.84 -40.83 26.57
CA LYS A 7 -30.67 -41.60 26.12
C LYS A 7 -29.40 -40.74 26.32
N SER A 8 -28.78 -40.86 27.50
CA SER A 8 -27.46 -40.29 27.79
C SER A 8 -26.36 -41.09 27.09
N THR A 9 -25.61 -40.35 26.29
CA THR A 9 -24.18 -40.45 25.97
C THR A 9 -23.35 -41.45 26.77
N ASP A 10 -22.72 -42.40 26.06
CA ASP A 10 -21.29 -42.69 26.24
C ASP A 10 -20.80 -43.47 25.00
N GLY A 11 -20.54 -42.71 23.92
CA GLY A 11 -19.85 -43.20 22.74
C GLY A 11 -18.37 -42.95 22.93
N ALA A 12 -17.62 -44.03 23.13
CA ALA A 12 -16.17 -44.01 23.23
C ALA A 12 -15.53 -43.33 22.02
N ASP A 13 -15.05 -42.10 22.22
CA ASP A 13 -14.15 -41.41 21.30
C ASP A 13 -12.76 -42.08 21.35
N ALA A 14 -12.60 -43.13 20.56
CA ALA A 14 -11.30 -43.65 20.15
C ALA A 14 -10.63 -42.63 19.21
N ARG A 15 -10.19 -41.50 19.76
CA ARG A 15 -9.30 -40.58 19.06
C ARG A 15 -7.88 -41.12 19.14
N ALA A 16 -7.51 -41.85 18.09
CA ALA A 16 -6.12 -42.04 17.70
C ALA A 16 -5.51 -40.64 17.48
N ASN A 17 -4.77 -40.15 18.47
CA ASN A 17 -3.95 -38.95 18.34
C ASN A 17 -2.51 -39.35 18.62
N GLY A 18 -1.90 -39.99 17.62
CA GLY A 18 -0.45 -40.02 17.48
C GLY A 18 0.01 -38.61 17.13
N ALA A 19 0.00 -37.73 18.13
CA ALA A 19 0.80 -36.53 18.09
C ALA A 19 2.23 -36.99 18.33
N ASP A 20 3.07 -36.88 17.29
CA ASP A 20 4.52 -36.89 17.38
C ASP A 20 4.97 -35.72 18.25
N ALA A 21 4.69 -35.80 19.55
CA ALA A 21 5.25 -34.93 20.54
C ALA A 21 6.71 -35.35 20.70
N LEU A 22 7.62 -34.52 20.19
CA LEU A 22 9.05 -34.66 20.43
C LEU A 22 9.27 -34.90 21.92
N SER A 23 9.94 -36.00 22.25
CA SER A 23 10.20 -36.32 23.66
C SER A 23 11.03 -35.20 24.30
N ASP A 24 10.80 -34.89 25.58
CA ASP A 24 11.57 -33.86 26.31
C ASP A 24 13.11 -34.09 26.20
N ALA A 25 13.52 -35.34 26.01
CA ALA A 25 14.91 -35.71 25.75
C ALA A 25 15.44 -35.21 24.39
N GLN A 26 14.62 -35.26 23.33
CA GLN A 26 14.98 -34.72 22.02
C GLN A 26 15.04 -33.19 22.04
N VAL A 27 14.13 -32.55 22.76
CA VAL A 27 14.11 -31.09 22.92
C VAL A 27 15.39 -30.63 23.65
N ASN A 28 15.74 -31.25 24.77
CA ASN A 28 16.99 -30.93 25.49
C ASN A 28 18.25 -31.22 24.67
N ALA A 29 18.25 -32.29 23.87
CA ALA A 29 19.37 -32.60 22.99
C ALA A 29 19.55 -31.53 21.89
N ALA A 30 18.45 -31.05 21.31
CA ALA A 30 18.48 -29.98 20.31
C ALA A 30 18.97 -28.65 20.91
N PHE A 31 18.53 -28.31 22.13
CA PHE A 31 19.02 -27.10 22.82
C PHE A 31 20.51 -27.18 23.18
N ALA A 32 21.01 -28.34 23.60
CA ALA A 32 22.43 -28.53 23.91
C ALA A 32 23.32 -28.49 22.65
N ASP A 33 22.80 -28.91 21.50
CA ASP A 33 23.50 -28.82 20.22
C ASP A 33 23.54 -27.38 19.70
N LEU A 34 22.45 -26.64 19.88
CA LEU A 34 22.37 -25.21 19.60
C LEU A 34 23.37 -24.41 20.44
N GLU A 35 23.44 -24.64 21.76
CA GLU A 35 24.37 -23.94 22.66
C GLU A 35 25.84 -24.19 22.28
N LYS A 36 26.15 -25.41 21.81
CA LYS A 36 27.48 -25.75 21.30
C LYS A 36 27.80 -25.01 20.00
N GLN A 37 26.86 -24.93 19.06
CA GLN A 37 27.06 -24.19 17.81
C GLN A 37 27.28 -22.69 18.05
N PHE A 38 26.52 -22.07 18.95
CA PHE A 38 26.71 -20.66 19.29
C PHE A 38 28.05 -20.38 19.97
N SER A 39 28.50 -21.29 20.83
CA SER A 39 29.80 -21.13 21.51
C SER A 39 30.97 -21.30 20.53
N SER A 40 30.88 -22.26 19.60
CA SER A 40 31.94 -22.49 18.61
C SER A 40 32.01 -21.38 17.56
N ASP A 41 30.87 -20.89 17.04
CA ASP A 41 30.85 -19.83 16.02
C ASP A 41 31.40 -18.50 16.56
N PHE A 42 31.13 -18.18 17.83
CA PHE A 42 31.64 -16.96 18.45
C PHE A 42 33.15 -17.05 18.73
N GLU A 43 33.66 -18.20 19.17
CA GLU A 43 35.10 -18.39 19.39
C GLU A 43 35.90 -18.38 18.07
N ASP A 44 35.40 -19.04 17.01
CA ASP A 44 36.05 -19.00 15.69
C ASP A 44 36.04 -17.58 15.11
N SER A 45 34.91 -16.86 15.23
CA SER A 45 34.81 -15.48 14.73
C SER A 45 35.67 -14.49 15.53
N LEU A 46 35.89 -14.69 16.84
CA LEU A 46 36.79 -13.87 17.64
C LEU A 46 38.26 -14.13 17.31
N SER A 47 38.62 -15.40 17.04
CA SER A 47 39.99 -15.78 16.66
C SER A 47 40.39 -15.22 15.28
N ALA A 48 39.44 -15.09 14.35
CA ALA A 48 39.66 -14.48 13.05
C ALA A 48 39.87 -12.94 13.10
N LEU A 49 39.41 -12.27 14.17
CA LEU A 49 39.60 -10.83 14.37
C LEU A 49 40.98 -10.49 14.96
N ASP A 50 41.59 -11.41 15.73
CA ASP A 50 42.90 -11.23 16.38
C ASP A 50 44.08 -11.32 15.37
N ASP A 51 43.94 -12.14 14.33
CA ASP A 51 44.98 -12.34 13.30
C ASP A 51 45.18 -11.11 12.39
N ASN A 52 44.23 -10.17 12.36
CA ASN A 52 44.31 -8.95 11.54
C ASN A 52 44.87 -7.72 12.30
N LEU A 53 45.18 -7.86 13.59
CA LEU A 53 45.72 -6.78 14.44
C LEU A 53 47.25 -6.89 14.66
N THR A 54 47.89 -7.91 14.12
CA THR A 54 49.31 -8.21 14.36
C THR A 54 50.18 -8.06 13.10
N ASP A 55 50.12 -6.89 12.44
CA ASP A 55 51.16 -6.47 11.48
C ASP A 55 51.96 -5.28 12.04
N PRO A 56 53.18 -5.49 12.58
CA PRO A 56 54.06 -4.42 13.02
C PRO A 56 54.95 -4.00 11.85
N GLY A 57 54.43 -3.17 10.95
CA GLY A 57 55.00 -3.08 9.60
C GLY A 57 54.98 -1.78 8.80
N ALA A 58 54.78 -0.58 9.36
CA ALA A 58 55.23 0.67 8.68
C ALA A 58 55.14 1.92 9.59
N ALA A 59 56.29 2.33 10.12
CA ALA A 59 56.48 3.67 10.68
C ALA A 59 56.99 4.62 9.58
N SER A 60 56.30 5.74 9.38
CA SER A 60 56.79 7.09 9.02
C SER A 60 55.59 7.86 8.44
N ASP A 61 55.11 8.95 9.01
CA ASP A 61 55.86 10.20 9.13
C ASP A 61 55.18 11.13 10.15
N ALA A 62 56.00 11.85 10.91
CA ALA A 62 55.57 12.72 11.98
C ALA A 62 55.76 14.19 11.59
N SER A 63 54.66 14.93 11.50
CA SER A 63 54.48 16.36 11.82
C SER A 63 53.03 16.70 11.50
N ASP A 64 52.22 17.35 12.32
CA ASP A 64 52.49 18.54 13.10
C ASP A 64 51.37 18.70 14.15
N ALA A 65 51.70 19.32 15.27
CA ALA A 65 50.84 19.42 16.44
C ALA A 65 49.85 20.59 16.34
N SER A 66 48.59 20.36 16.69
CA SER A 66 47.81 21.34 17.46
C SER A 66 46.65 20.68 18.20
N ASP A 67 46.74 20.79 19.53
CA ASP A 67 45.68 20.91 20.52
C ASP A 67 44.70 19.75 20.73
N ALA A 68 44.93 19.10 21.87
CA ALA A 68 43.95 18.36 22.63
C ALA A 68 42.95 19.33 23.26
N ASP A 69 41.66 19.13 22.97
CA ASP A 69 40.66 19.12 24.02
C ASP A 69 39.68 17.98 23.75
N SER A 70 39.59 17.06 24.70
CA SER A 70 38.74 15.88 24.65
C SER A 70 37.54 16.08 25.56
N ALA A 71 36.36 16.08 24.96
CA ALA A 71 35.11 15.64 25.59
C ALA A 71 34.16 15.24 24.45
N ASP A 72 34.27 13.99 24.00
CA ASP A 72 33.28 12.97 24.38
C ASP A 72 31.87 13.30 23.88
N SER A 73 31.67 13.08 22.59
CA SER A 73 30.41 12.53 22.08
C SER A 73 30.80 11.45 21.07
N ALA A 74 31.03 10.27 21.63
CA ALA A 74 31.27 9.05 20.89
C ALA A 74 30.20 8.85 19.82
N SER A 75 30.63 8.94 18.56
CA SER A 75 30.18 8.11 17.43
C SER A 75 28.70 7.74 17.40
N ALA A 76 27.85 8.67 16.96
CA ALA A 76 26.57 8.33 16.30
C ALA A 76 26.70 8.30 14.76
N ASP A 77 27.84 8.73 14.21
CA ASP A 77 28.08 8.86 12.76
C ASP A 77 28.82 7.66 12.13
N GLY A 78 28.81 6.49 12.79
CA GLY A 78 29.48 5.27 12.29
C GLY A 78 28.60 4.37 11.41
N PHE A 79 27.31 4.69 11.24
CA PHE A 79 26.35 3.87 10.49
C PHE A 79 25.75 4.58 9.27
N SER A 80 26.11 5.84 9.00
CA SER A 80 25.55 6.65 7.91
C SER A 80 26.15 6.34 6.53
N ASP A 81 27.20 5.50 6.46
CA ASP A 81 27.90 5.13 5.22
C ASP A 81 27.75 3.64 4.85
N LEU A 82 26.94 2.88 5.60
CA LEU A 82 26.33 1.68 5.03
C LEU A 82 25.24 2.21 4.12
N SER A 83 25.55 2.45 2.84
CA SER A 83 24.54 2.64 1.80
C SER A 83 23.74 1.34 1.70
N LEU A 84 22.81 1.18 2.65
CA LEU A 84 21.77 0.18 2.59
C LEU A 84 21.09 0.38 1.24
N ASP A 85 20.81 -0.73 0.57
CA ASP A 85 20.12 -0.71 -0.72
C ASP A 85 18.92 0.23 -0.61
N PRO A 86 18.70 1.20 -1.53
CA PRO A 86 17.55 2.11 -1.47
C PRO A 86 16.21 1.36 -1.37
N HIS A 87 16.18 0.09 -1.81
CA HIS A 87 15.04 -0.80 -1.58
C HIS A 87 14.78 -1.09 -0.09
N PHE A 88 15.84 -1.29 0.71
CA PHE A 88 15.73 -1.55 2.15
C PHE A 88 15.25 -0.32 2.93
N ASP A 89 15.70 0.87 2.56
CA ASP A 89 15.20 2.11 3.16
C ASP A 89 13.71 2.34 2.83
N ASP A 90 13.29 2.03 1.61
CA ASP A 90 11.87 2.07 1.21
C ASP A 90 11.03 1.02 1.94
N GLU A 91 11.56 -0.18 2.16
CA GLU A 91 10.91 -1.23 2.98
C GLU A 91 10.77 -0.79 4.44
N LEU A 92 11.83 -0.23 5.04
CA LEU A 92 11.79 0.29 6.40
C LEU A 92 10.79 1.46 6.52
N ALA A 93 10.83 2.40 5.58
CA ALA A 93 9.86 3.50 5.52
C ALA A 93 8.43 2.95 5.35
N GLY A 94 8.23 1.88 4.58
CA GLY A 94 6.97 1.16 4.49
C GLY A 94 6.51 0.56 5.81
N ILE A 95 7.41 -0.12 6.54
CA ILE A 95 7.13 -0.70 7.86
C ILE A 95 6.78 0.39 8.87
N LEU A 96 7.49 1.53 8.80
CA LEU A 96 7.26 2.72 9.61
C LEU A 96 6.00 3.49 9.20
N GLY A 97 5.35 3.11 8.09
CA GLY A 97 4.18 3.80 7.54
C GLY A 97 4.50 5.18 6.95
N GLN A 98 5.76 5.44 6.65
CA GLN A 98 6.25 6.70 6.08
C GLN A 98 6.29 6.68 4.55
N LYS A 99 6.18 5.52 3.89
CA LYS A 99 6.14 5.43 2.42
C LYS A 99 5.32 4.23 1.95
N ALA A 100 4.50 4.43 0.93
CA ALA A 100 3.81 3.33 0.25
C ALA A 100 4.66 2.80 -0.90
N LYS A 101 4.62 1.49 -1.13
CA LYS A 101 5.20 0.84 -2.32
C LYS A 101 4.35 1.12 -3.56
N VAL A 102 3.02 1.04 -3.39
CA VAL A 102 2.00 1.31 -4.41
C VAL A 102 0.75 1.83 -3.71
N ALA A 103 0.10 2.84 -4.29
CA ALA A 103 -1.23 3.27 -3.86
C ALA A 103 -2.17 3.45 -5.06
N LEU A 104 -3.37 2.90 -4.95
CA LEU A 104 -4.40 2.93 -5.97
C LEU A 104 -5.68 3.54 -5.41
N ILE A 105 -6.31 4.42 -6.18
CA ILE A 105 -7.67 4.92 -5.93
C ILE A 105 -8.61 4.26 -6.92
N LEU A 106 -9.61 3.54 -6.43
CA LEU A 106 -10.63 2.93 -7.26
C LEU A 106 -11.92 3.73 -7.13
N ALA A 107 -12.48 4.11 -8.27
CA ALA A 107 -13.73 4.84 -8.35
C ALA A 107 -14.77 4.05 -9.16
N PRO A 108 -16.06 4.05 -8.75
CA PRO A 108 -17.10 3.18 -9.31
C PRO A 108 -17.66 3.64 -10.67
N PHE A 109 -17.07 4.66 -11.30
CA PHE A 109 -17.51 5.16 -12.60
C PHE A 109 -16.52 4.78 -13.71
N ALA A 110 -17.05 4.63 -14.93
CA ALA A 110 -16.37 3.95 -16.03
C ALA A 110 -15.46 4.82 -16.91
N GLN A 111 -15.17 6.07 -16.52
CA GLN A 111 -14.47 7.02 -17.40
C GLN A 111 -13.16 7.53 -16.79
N PRO A 112 -12.00 7.07 -17.30
CA PRO A 112 -10.69 7.48 -16.81
C PRO A 112 -10.47 9.00 -16.88
N GLN A 113 -10.97 9.64 -17.94
CA GLN A 113 -10.81 11.07 -18.16
C GLN A 113 -11.53 11.92 -17.10
N ILE A 114 -12.66 11.45 -16.56
CA ILE A 114 -13.36 12.13 -15.46
C ILE A 114 -12.48 12.11 -14.21
N LEU A 115 -11.95 10.94 -13.86
CA LEU A 115 -11.14 10.79 -12.67
C LEU A 115 -9.81 11.55 -12.80
N ALA A 116 -9.19 11.56 -13.99
CA ALA A 116 -8.01 12.38 -14.27
C ALA A 116 -8.30 13.90 -14.17
N ALA A 117 -9.45 14.37 -14.66
CA ALA A 117 -9.86 15.75 -14.52
C ALA A 117 -10.12 16.15 -13.05
N LEU A 118 -10.74 15.27 -12.27
CA LEU A 118 -10.94 15.45 -10.83
C LEU A 118 -9.62 15.49 -10.08
N ALA A 119 -8.69 14.59 -10.39
CA ALA A 119 -7.35 14.60 -9.82
C ALA A 119 -6.64 15.92 -10.11
N ARG A 120 -6.75 16.44 -11.35
CA ARG A 120 -6.19 17.75 -11.67
C ARG A 120 -6.81 18.90 -10.85
N MET A 121 -8.12 18.85 -10.60
CA MET A 121 -8.80 19.85 -9.77
C MET A 121 -8.45 19.72 -8.28
N ALA A 122 -8.17 18.51 -7.80
CA ALA A 122 -7.72 18.20 -6.44
C ALA A 122 -6.20 18.40 -6.24
N ASP A 123 -5.47 18.79 -7.30
CA ASP A 123 -4.00 18.87 -7.31
C ASP A 123 -3.31 17.54 -6.95
N VAL A 124 -3.87 16.43 -7.44
CA VAL A 124 -3.37 15.06 -7.24
C VAL A 124 -2.71 14.56 -8.52
N GLU A 125 -1.46 14.11 -8.43
CA GLU A 125 -0.74 13.47 -9.53
C GLU A 125 -1.00 11.95 -9.54
N MET A 126 -1.58 11.48 -10.65
CA MET A 126 -1.88 10.05 -10.84
C MET A 126 -2.13 9.69 -12.30
N SER A 127 -1.95 8.39 -12.59
CA SER A 127 -2.24 7.79 -13.89
C SER A 127 -3.49 6.94 -13.82
N VAL A 128 -4.44 7.17 -14.71
CA VAL A 128 -5.78 6.61 -14.62
C VAL A 128 -6.08 5.66 -15.77
N PHE A 129 -6.65 4.50 -15.49
CA PHE A 129 -7.09 3.56 -16.51
C PHE A 129 -8.46 2.95 -16.16
N PHE A 130 -9.10 2.37 -17.17
CA PHE A 130 -10.40 1.72 -17.04
C PHE A 130 -10.25 0.24 -16.68
N ILE A 131 -11.15 -0.25 -15.82
CA ILE A 131 -11.32 -1.67 -15.49
C ILE A 131 -12.80 -2.03 -15.55
N ARG A 132 -13.13 -3.32 -15.59
CA ARG A 132 -14.53 -3.80 -15.66
C ARG A 132 -15.44 -3.20 -14.57
N THR A 133 -14.92 -2.96 -13.38
CA THR A 133 -15.69 -2.48 -12.22
C THR A 133 -15.68 -0.96 -12.04
N GLY A 134 -14.99 -0.19 -12.89
CA GLY A 134 -14.87 1.26 -12.75
C GLY A 134 -13.58 1.82 -13.36
N CYS A 135 -12.92 2.74 -12.65
CA CYS A 135 -11.60 3.24 -13.03
C CYS A 135 -10.65 3.19 -11.83
N VAL A 136 -9.36 3.10 -12.14
CA VAL A 136 -8.28 3.01 -11.17
C VAL A 136 -7.28 4.12 -11.46
N GLY A 137 -6.99 4.93 -10.44
CA GLY A 137 -5.90 5.90 -10.44
C GLY A 137 -4.70 5.36 -9.67
N VAL A 138 -3.55 5.24 -10.32
CA VAL A 138 -2.26 4.92 -9.70
C VAL A 138 -1.63 6.22 -9.22
N LEU A 139 -1.50 6.38 -7.91
CA LEU A 139 -0.93 7.60 -7.30
C LEU A 139 0.59 7.66 -7.50
N HIS A 140 1.11 8.86 -7.75
CA HIS A 140 2.55 9.09 -7.85
C HIS A 140 3.15 9.55 -6.53
N ASP A 141 2.39 10.31 -5.73
CA ASP A 141 2.77 10.66 -4.35
C ASP A 141 2.44 9.49 -3.41
N LEU A 142 3.50 8.88 -2.89
CA LEU A 142 3.43 7.70 -2.02
C LEU A 142 3.99 8.00 -0.62
N ASP A 143 4.39 9.24 -0.34
CA ASP A 143 5.08 9.59 0.90
C ASP A 143 4.08 9.88 2.02
N GLY A 144 4.33 9.32 3.20
CA GLY A 144 3.61 9.56 4.44
C GLY A 144 2.10 9.30 4.37
N GLN A 145 1.32 10.37 4.26
CA GLN A 145 -0.15 10.35 4.13
C GLN A 145 -0.64 10.90 2.78
N GLY A 146 0.26 11.09 1.80
CA GLY A 146 -0.07 11.56 0.45
C GLY A 146 -1.24 10.77 -0.18
N PRO A 147 -1.24 9.43 -0.14
CA PRO A 147 -2.36 8.63 -0.64
C PRO A 147 -3.70 8.89 0.05
N GLU A 148 -3.67 9.01 1.38
CA GLU A 148 -4.86 9.29 2.21
C GLU A 148 -5.37 10.72 2.00
N ASP A 149 -4.48 11.69 1.83
CA ASP A 149 -4.83 13.08 1.56
C ASP A 149 -5.40 13.25 0.14
N ALA A 150 -4.84 12.52 -0.85
CA ALA A 150 -5.32 12.51 -2.22
C ALA A 150 -6.76 11.97 -2.35
N VAL A 151 -7.04 10.81 -1.74
CA VAL A 151 -8.40 10.25 -1.76
C VAL A 151 -9.38 11.11 -0.95
N ARG A 152 -8.92 11.75 0.14
CA ARG A 152 -9.74 12.68 0.92
C ARG A 152 -10.21 13.83 0.03
N ALA A 153 -9.29 14.51 -0.64
CA ALA A 153 -9.61 15.63 -1.54
C ALA A 153 -10.60 15.22 -2.65
N LEU A 154 -10.37 14.07 -3.29
CA LEU A 154 -11.26 13.54 -4.32
C LEU A 154 -12.67 13.22 -3.79
N SER A 155 -12.74 12.60 -2.61
CA SER A 155 -14.02 12.22 -1.99
C SER A 155 -14.80 13.42 -1.43
N GLU A 156 -14.14 14.51 -1.04
CA GLU A 156 -14.79 15.77 -0.66
C GLU A 156 -15.40 16.48 -1.88
N MET A 157 -14.72 16.44 -3.02
CA MET A 157 -15.22 17.04 -4.25
C MET A 157 -16.46 16.34 -4.83
N MET A 158 -16.52 15.02 -4.69
CA MET A 158 -17.62 14.21 -5.20
C MET A 158 -18.44 13.64 -4.05
N SER A 159 -19.21 14.52 -3.42
CA SER A 159 -20.17 14.13 -2.41
C SER A 159 -21.12 13.05 -2.97
N ASP A 160 -21.37 12.00 -2.19
CA ASP A 160 -22.23 10.85 -2.52
C ASP A 160 -21.61 9.73 -3.39
N LEU A 161 -20.33 9.84 -3.77
CA LEU A 161 -19.62 8.74 -4.45
C LEU A 161 -18.57 8.09 -3.55
N PRO A 162 -18.61 6.76 -3.36
CA PRO A 162 -17.58 6.08 -2.59
C PRO A 162 -16.31 5.93 -3.43
N PHE A 163 -15.18 6.19 -2.81
CA PHE A 163 -13.85 5.85 -3.35
C PHE A 163 -13.25 4.74 -2.49
N LEU A 164 -12.48 3.85 -3.12
CA LEU A 164 -11.66 2.88 -2.39
C LEU A 164 -10.20 3.28 -2.53
N LEU A 165 -9.51 3.45 -1.41
CA LEU A 165 -8.07 3.60 -1.37
C LEU A 165 -7.44 2.26 -1.03
N SER A 166 -6.58 1.76 -1.91
CA SER A 166 -5.74 0.59 -1.68
C SER A 166 -4.29 1.06 -1.53
N VAL A 167 -3.65 0.76 -0.41
CA VAL A 167 -2.25 1.14 -0.14
C VAL A 167 -1.47 -0.11 0.22
N ASN A 168 -0.32 -0.31 -0.41
CA ASN A 168 0.65 -1.32 -0.01
C ASN A 168 1.80 -0.64 0.72
N ARG A 169 1.92 -0.89 2.02
CA ARG A 169 3.04 -0.41 2.85
C ARG A 169 3.82 -1.64 3.33
N ALA A 170 5.05 -1.81 2.87
CA ALA A 170 5.90 -2.97 3.17
C ALA A 170 5.19 -4.33 3.04
N ASP A 171 4.65 -4.60 1.84
CA ASP A 171 3.92 -5.83 1.47
C ASP A 171 2.65 -6.10 2.28
N LYS A 172 2.21 -5.14 3.08
CA LYS A 172 0.90 -5.13 3.73
C LYS A 172 -0.06 -4.26 2.93
N VAL A 173 -0.98 -4.92 2.23
CA VAL A 173 -2.08 -4.25 1.54
C VAL A 173 -3.20 -3.91 2.52
N SER A 174 -3.55 -2.63 2.59
CA SER A 174 -4.76 -2.12 3.25
C SER A 174 -5.71 -1.55 2.23
N LEU A 175 -7.01 -1.78 2.42
CA LEU A 175 -8.05 -1.26 1.56
C LEU A 175 -9.10 -0.55 2.42
N THR A 176 -9.39 0.71 2.11
CA THR A 176 -10.28 1.56 2.89
C THR A 176 -11.29 2.24 1.98
N ARG A 177 -12.57 2.25 2.38
CA ARG A 177 -13.63 3.03 1.73
C ARG A 177 -13.69 4.44 2.31
N TRP A 178 -13.71 5.41 1.40
CA TRP A 178 -13.83 6.84 1.66
C TRP A 178 -15.13 7.38 1.08
N GLU A 179 -15.83 8.19 1.88
CA GLU A 179 -17.03 8.92 1.44
C GLU A 179 -17.00 10.31 2.08
N ASN A 180 -17.28 11.35 1.30
CA ASN A 180 -17.38 12.74 1.77
C ASN A 180 -16.18 13.21 2.63
N GLY A 181 -14.95 12.85 2.26
CA GLY A 181 -13.74 13.23 2.99
C GLY A 181 -13.42 12.39 4.23
N ALA A 182 -14.22 11.37 4.54
CA ALA A 182 -14.03 10.54 5.72
C ALA A 182 -13.79 9.07 5.37
N GLU A 183 -12.90 8.43 6.12
CA GLU A 183 -12.79 6.97 6.17
C GLU A 183 -14.06 6.40 6.79
N VAL A 184 -14.78 5.56 6.04
CA VAL A 184 -16.05 4.96 6.46
C VAL A 184 -15.84 3.54 6.97
N GLU A 185 -15.06 2.74 6.24
CA GLU A 185 -14.90 1.32 6.51
C GLU A 185 -13.59 0.78 5.95
N GLN A 186 -12.87 -0.01 6.75
CA GLN A 186 -11.73 -0.79 6.28
C GLN A 186 -12.21 -2.14 5.74
N LEU A 187 -11.83 -2.45 4.50
CA LEU A 187 -12.24 -3.64 3.77
C LEU A 187 -11.13 -4.69 3.78
N THR A 188 -11.52 -5.96 3.66
CA THR A 188 -10.57 -7.08 3.57
C THR A 188 -10.10 -7.25 2.12
N PRO A 189 -8.82 -7.04 1.79
CA PRO A 189 -8.36 -7.04 0.39
C PRO A 189 -8.69 -8.33 -0.38
N PRO A 190 -8.49 -9.55 0.17
CA PRO A 190 -8.88 -10.78 -0.53
C PRO A 190 -10.35 -10.85 -0.94
N LEU A 191 -11.26 -10.28 -0.14
CA LEU A 191 -12.70 -10.29 -0.44
C LEU A 191 -13.09 -9.29 -1.53
N ILE A 192 -12.28 -8.25 -1.72
CA ILE A 192 -12.55 -7.21 -2.71
C ILE A 192 -11.86 -7.55 -4.04
N PHE A 193 -10.60 -7.98 -4.01
CA PHE A 193 -9.82 -8.28 -5.22
C PHE A 193 -10.41 -9.43 -6.04
N VAL A 194 -11.07 -10.41 -5.42
CA VAL A 194 -11.76 -11.51 -6.14
C VAL A 194 -12.83 -11.03 -7.13
N ASN A 195 -13.36 -9.81 -6.94
CA ASN A 195 -14.37 -9.23 -7.81
C ASN A 195 -13.80 -8.20 -8.80
N MET A 196 -12.50 -7.88 -8.71
CA MET A 196 -11.83 -6.89 -9.54
C MET A 196 -11.18 -7.54 -10.77
N ASP A 197 -10.54 -6.73 -11.60
CA ASP A 197 -9.69 -7.23 -12.68
C ASP A 197 -8.31 -7.58 -12.11
N ASP A 198 -7.70 -8.68 -12.58
CA ASP A 198 -6.40 -9.21 -12.10
C ASP A 198 -5.29 -8.15 -12.09
N VAL A 199 -5.34 -7.23 -13.05
CA VAL A 199 -4.42 -6.08 -13.16
C VAL A 199 -4.33 -5.25 -11.87
N VAL A 200 -5.40 -5.14 -11.09
CA VAL A 200 -5.42 -4.38 -9.83
C VAL A 200 -4.59 -5.10 -8.78
N GLU A 201 -4.78 -6.41 -8.64
CA GLU A 201 -4.02 -7.22 -7.69
C GLU A 201 -2.54 -7.25 -8.11
N ASP A 202 -2.27 -7.48 -9.39
CA ASP A 202 -0.91 -7.51 -9.95
C ASP A 202 -0.17 -6.19 -9.72
N LEU A 203 -0.85 -5.03 -9.87
CA LEU A 203 -0.28 -3.73 -9.53
C LEU A 203 -0.03 -3.60 -8.02
N MET A 204 -0.99 -4.00 -7.19
CA MET A 204 -0.88 -3.87 -5.73
C MET A 204 0.27 -4.70 -5.15
N ILE A 205 0.54 -5.89 -5.70
CA ILE A 205 1.65 -6.74 -5.29
C ILE A 205 2.97 -6.38 -6.00
N GLY A 206 2.91 -5.56 -7.06
CA GLY A 206 4.06 -5.15 -7.87
C GLY A 206 4.52 -6.21 -8.88
N PHE A 207 3.64 -7.12 -9.29
CA PHE A 207 3.90 -8.08 -10.37
C PHE A 207 3.95 -7.39 -11.75
N ILE A 208 3.16 -6.32 -11.92
CA ILE A 208 3.22 -5.45 -13.09
C ILE A 208 3.44 -4.00 -12.65
N THR A 209 4.06 -3.22 -13.54
CA THR A 209 4.31 -1.79 -13.37
C THR A 209 3.38 -0.95 -14.25
N LEU A 210 3.24 0.33 -13.92
CA LEU A 210 2.46 1.29 -14.71
C LEU A 210 2.89 1.33 -16.19
N GLY A 211 4.20 1.25 -16.46
CA GLY A 211 4.74 1.27 -17.83
C GLY A 211 4.41 0.01 -18.64
N GLU A 212 4.07 -1.09 -17.98
CA GLU A 212 3.65 -2.35 -18.62
C GLU A 212 2.15 -2.35 -18.95
N LEU A 213 1.33 -1.56 -18.24
CA LEU A 213 -0.10 -1.43 -18.53
C LEU A 213 -0.37 -0.94 -19.95
N SER A 214 0.37 0.08 -20.39
CA SER A 214 0.23 0.60 -21.76
C SER A 214 0.62 -0.44 -22.81
N GLN A 215 1.60 -1.31 -22.51
CA GLN A 215 2.02 -2.40 -23.41
C GLN A 215 0.99 -3.53 -23.45
N ALA A 216 0.29 -3.77 -22.32
CA ALA A 216 -0.81 -4.72 -22.21
C ALA A 216 -2.11 -4.22 -22.88
N GLY A 217 -2.14 -2.98 -23.38
CA GLY A 217 -3.26 -2.42 -24.15
C GLY A 217 -4.26 -1.62 -23.32
N TYR A 218 -3.92 -1.22 -22.09
CA TYR A 218 -4.74 -0.30 -21.31
C TYR A 218 -4.58 1.15 -21.81
N ASP A 219 -5.70 1.85 -21.95
CA ASP A 219 -5.72 3.29 -22.22
C ASP A 219 -5.46 4.04 -20.91
N VAL A 220 -4.21 4.49 -20.73
CA VAL A 220 -3.75 5.20 -19.53
C VAL A 220 -3.81 6.70 -19.78
N VAL A 221 -4.55 7.40 -18.94
CA VAL A 221 -4.74 8.85 -18.97
C VAL A 221 -4.05 9.46 -17.76
N GLU A 222 -3.04 10.29 -17.99
CA GLU A 222 -2.38 11.04 -16.92
C GLU A 222 -3.24 12.22 -16.46
N ALA A 223 -3.29 12.49 -15.15
CA ALA A 223 -3.90 13.71 -14.62
C ALA A 223 -3.24 14.99 -15.18
N SER A 224 -1.93 14.92 -15.48
CA SER A 224 -1.16 16.00 -16.10
C SER A 224 -1.57 16.29 -17.57
N SER A 225 -2.37 15.43 -18.20
CA SER A 225 -2.94 15.68 -19.53
C SER A 225 -3.86 16.92 -19.57
N PHE A 226 -4.40 17.31 -18.41
CA PHE A 226 -5.13 18.55 -18.23
C PHE A 226 -4.16 19.66 -17.75
N GLU A 227 -3.63 20.45 -18.69
CA GLU A 227 -2.66 21.51 -18.39
C GLU A 227 -3.18 22.52 -17.34
N THR A 228 -4.47 22.84 -17.37
CA THR A 228 -5.11 23.82 -16.48
C THR A 228 -6.36 23.26 -15.80
N VAL A 229 -6.64 23.76 -14.60
CA VAL A 229 -7.88 23.46 -13.86
C VAL A 229 -9.12 23.87 -14.66
N GLU A 230 -9.05 24.99 -15.40
CA GLU A 230 -10.12 25.46 -16.29
C GLU A 230 -10.45 24.43 -17.39
N ALA A 231 -9.42 23.81 -17.98
CA ALA A 231 -9.62 22.78 -19.01
C ALA A 231 -10.29 21.53 -18.43
N ALA A 232 -9.89 21.10 -17.23
CA ALA A 232 -10.52 19.99 -16.51
C ALA A 232 -11.99 20.31 -16.17
N MET A 233 -12.28 21.51 -15.66
CA MET A 233 -13.64 21.96 -15.39
C MET A 233 -14.50 22.03 -16.64
N SER A 234 -13.97 22.57 -17.74
CA SER A 234 -14.67 22.66 -19.02
C SER A 234 -15.02 21.27 -19.57
N TYR A 235 -14.10 20.31 -19.44
CA TYR A 235 -14.35 18.92 -19.81
C TYR A 235 -15.49 18.29 -18.99
N LEU A 236 -15.45 18.42 -17.67
CA LEU A 236 -16.49 17.90 -16.77
C LEU A 236 -17.86 18.57 -17.03
N ALA A 237 -17.88 19.90 -17.19
CA ALA A 237 -19.10 20.65 -17.48
C ALA A 237 -19.71 20.27 -18.84
N GLY A 238 -18.87 20.06 -19.86
CA GLY A 238 -19.30 19.58 -21.17
C GLY A 238 -19.99 18.22 -21.08
N MET A 239 -19.44 17.32 -20.26
CA MET A 239 -20.01 15.99 -20.04
C MET A 239 -21.33 16.02 -19.26
N MET A 240 -21.41 16.80 -18.18
CA MET A 240 -22.66 16.99 -17.43
C MET A 240 -23.75 17.59 -18.32
N ARG A 241 -23.39 18.52 -19.21
CA ARG A 241 -24.33 19.10 -20.18
C ARG A 241 -24.78 18.09 -21.23
N ALA A 242 -23.88 17.26 -21.74
CA ALA A 242 -24.21 16.21 -22.70
C ALA A 242 -25.13 15.13 -22.11
N ASN A 243 -25.01 14.87 -20.79
CA ASN A 243 -25.83 13.90 -20.08
C ASN A 243 -27.12 14.49 -19.48
N ARG A 244 -27.32 15.81 -19.54
CA ARG A 244 -28.58 16.47 -19.14
C ARG A 244 -29.59 16.29 -20.27
N ASN A 245 -30.61 15.48 -20.01
CA ASN A 245 -31.70 15.10 -20.90
C ASN A 245 -32.20 16.28 -21.79
N PRO A 246 -32.12 16.20 -23.13
CA PRO A 246 -32.51 17.29 -24.03
C PRO A 246 -34.02 17.55 -24.09
N PHE A 247 -34.84 16.72 -23.42
CA PHE A 247 -36.31 16.79 -23.42
C PHE A 247 -36.91 17.52 -22.21
N ALA A 248 -36.08 18.13 -21.36
CA ALA A 248 -36.56 18.81 -20.14
C ALA A 248 -36.92 20.29 -20.34
N ASP A 249 -36.75 20.85 -21.55
CA ASP A 249 -36.98 22.28 -21.84
C ASP A 249 -37.98 22.54 -22.98
N ASP A 250 -38.84 21.58 -23.31
CA ASP A 250 -40.06 21.86 -24.06
C ASP A 250 -41.15 22.28 -23.07
N GLY A 251 -41.09 23.55 -22.68
CA GLY A 251 -42.18 24.22 -21.98
C GLY A 251 -43.47 24.08 -22.77
N PHE A 252 -44.37 23.22 -22.29
CA PHE A 252 -45.76 23.16 -22.73
C PHE A 252 -46.44 24.47 -22.27
N ASP A 253 -46.35 25.48 -23.13
CA ASP A 253 -47.07 26.74 -23.01
C ASP A 253 -48.57 26.44 -23.01
N SER A 254 -49.15 26.41 -21.81
CA SER A 254 -50.58 26.20 -21.59
C SER A 254 -51.32 27.53 -21.71
N SER A 255 -51.14 28.23 -22.82
CA SER A 255 -51.97 29.37 -23.19
C SER A 255 -52.57 29.15 -24.57
N ASP A 256 -53.62 28.33 -24.64
CA ASP A 256 -54.69 28.49 -25.62
C ASP A 256 -55.89 27.63 -25.20
N GLY A 257 -56.91 28.30 -24.67
CA GLY A 257 -58.12 27.65 -24.18
C GLY A 257 -59.18 28.63 -23.70
N GLU A 258 -59.35 29.78 -24.38
CA GLU A 258 -60.52 30.62 -24.19
C GLU A 258 -61.05 31.13 -25.55
N ALA A 259 -62.38 31.12 -25.69
CA ALA A 259 -63.21 31.28 -26.91
C ALA A 259 -63.22 30.03 -27.82
N VAL A 260 -64.35 29.34 -28.03
CA VAL A 260 -65.68 29.79 -28.46
C VAL A 260 -66.76 28.83 -27.95
#